data_AF-A0A6P6PR54-F1
#
_entry.id   AF-A0A6P6PR54-F1
#
_cell.length_a   1.000
_cell.length_b   1.000
_cell.length_c   1.000
_cell.angle_alpha   90.00
_cell.angle_beta   90.00
_cell.angle_gamma   90.00
#
_symmetry.space_group_name_H-M   'P 1'
#
loop_
_entity.id
_entity.type
_entity.pdbx_description
1 polymer ?
#
loop_
_entity_poly.entity_id
_entity_poly.type
_entity_poly.pdbx_seq_one_letter_code
_entity_poly.pdbx_strand_id
1 'polypeptide(L)'
;MGIKARVLETFVMLFLLGLLILGIVWVASALIDNDAASMESLYDLWEFYLPYLYSCISLMGGLLLLMCTPVGLSRMFTVMGQLLVKPTILEDLDEQIYCIQLQEEAMERRLNGMMSNSYFHGNSQLHLYKELDNIRNQRNKLERRKKASAWEKNLLYPIVMLILLAGTAISVLLVALNIVYLLVDETALPKGSTEGNIGNASLSKFGVAQAVTEIILIFYLMVSSVVGFYSLRIFQELTPRKDDTTMTTIIGCCVSILVLSSALPVMSRTLGITRFDLLGDFGRFNWLGNFYIVLSYNLLFAVVTTLCLVRKFTSAVREELLKALGLDKLNLSNSTTDAESGKHAVNGHQKTQ
;
A
#
# COMPACT_ATOMS: atom_id res chain seq x y z
N MET A 1 -17.22 23.17 14.20
CA MET A 1 -16.62 23.81 13.01
C MET A 1 -16.99 25.28 12.98
N GLY A 2 -15.99 26.17 13.10
CA GLY A 2 -16.21 27.61 13.30
C GLY A 2 -16.60 28.34 12.01
N ILE A 3 -17.45 29.36 12.17
CA ILE A 3 -17.94 30.27 11.09
C ILE A 3 -16.78 30.79 10.22
N LYS A 4 -15.61 31.04 10.82
CA LYS A 4 -14.39 31.50 10.12
C LYS A 4 -13.92 30.55 9.01
N ALA A 5 -14.03 29.23 9.19
CA ALA A 5 -13.61 28.25 8.18
C ALA A 5 -14.53 28.26 6.95
N ARG A 6 -15.85 28.36 7.17
CA ARG A 6 -16.84 28.46 6.08
C ARG A 6 -16.70 29.76 5.29
N VAL A 7 -16.35 30.87 5.96
CA VAL A 7 -16.10 32.16 5.30
C VAL A 7 -14.85 32.08 4.43
N LEU A 8 -13.77 31.48 4.92
CA LEU A 8 -12.54 31.30 4.15
C LEU A 8 -12.77 30.40 2.94
N GLU A 9 -13.49 29.29 3.12
CA GLU A 9 -13.90 28.38 2.03
C GLU A 9 -14.69 29.10 0.94
N THR A 10 -15.70 29.89 1.33
CA THR A 10 -16.51 30.68 0.38
C THR A 10 -15.64 31.72 -0.34
N PHE A 11 -14.75 32.40 0.38
CA PHE A 11 -13.85 33.40 -0.21
C PHE A 11 -12.88 32.77 -1.22
N VAL A 12 -12.28 31.62 -0.90
CA VAL A 12 -11.39 30.88 -1.81
C VAL A 12 -12.15 30.44 -3.06
N MET A 13 -13.36 29.90 -2.91
CA MET A 13 -14.18 29.49 -4.05
C MET A 13 -14.57 30.65 -4.95
N LEU A 14 -14.96 31.79 -4.36
CA LEU A 14 -15.32 32.99 -5.09
C LEU A 14 -14.11 33.61 -5.80
N PHE A 15 -12.94 33.57 -5.17
CA PHE A 15 -11.68 33.99 -5.79
C PHE A 15 -11.29 33.10 -6.97
N LEU A 16 -11.34 31.77 -6.82
CA LEU A 16 -11.08 30.82 -7.90
C LEU A 16 -12.07 30.96 -9.06
N LEU A 17 -13.36 31.12 -8.75
CA LEU A 17 -14.40 31.37 -9.75
C LEU A 17 -14.17 32.70 -10.48
N GLY A 18 -13.77 33.75 -9.76
CA GLY A 18 -13.42 35.05 -10.34
C GLY A 18 -12.24 34.94 -11.31
N LEU A 19 -11.15 34.27 -10.91
CA LEU A 19 -10.01 34.01 -11.78
C LEU A 19 -10.39 33.18 -13.02
N LEU A 20 -11.24 32.16 -12.85
CA LEU A 20 -11.72 31.34 -13.96
C LEU A 20 -12.53 32.18 -14.97
N ILE A 21 -13.48 32.99 -14.50
CA ILE A 21 -14.29 33.85 -15.36
C ILE A 21 -13.41 34.89 -16.05
N LEU A 22 -12.48 35.53 -15.32
CA LEU A 22 -11.52 36.48 -15.90
C LEU A 22 -10.67 35.83 -16.99
N GLY A 23 -10.17 34.61 -16.77
CA GLY A 23 -9.41 33.86 -17.76
C GLY A 23 -10.23 33.52 -19.01
N ILE A 24 -11.46 33.03 -18.83
CA ILE A 24 -12.37 32.71 -19.95
C ILE A 24 -12.71 33.98 -20.74
N VAL A 25 -13.03 35.08 -20.06
CA VAL A 25 -13.35 36.36 -20.71
C VAL A 25 -12.13 36.88 -21.46
N TRP A 26 -10.92 36.81 -20.89
CA TRP A 26 -9.69 37.23 -21.56
C TRP A 26 -9.43 36.42 -22.84
N VAL A 27 -9.57 35.09 -22.79
CA VAL A 27 -9.44 34.22 -23.97
C VAL A 27 -10.53 34.52 -25.01
N ALA A 28 -11.78 34.71 -24.57
CA ALA A 28 -12.90 35.01 -25.47
C ALA A 28 -12.75 36.39 -26.15
N SER A 29 -12.30 37.41 -25.40
CA SER A 29 -12.02 38.74 -25.94
C SER A 29 -10.91 38.70 -26.98
N ALA A 30 -9.80 38.02 -26.70
CA ALA A 30 -8.72 37.91 -27.67
C ALA A 30 -9.16 37.14 -28.94
N LEU A 31 -10.05 36.15 -28.82
CA LEU A 31 -10.64 35.43 -29.97
C LEU A 31 -11.56 36.31 -30.83
N ILE A 32 -12.31 37.23 -30.22
CA ILE A 32 -13.32 38.07 -30.89
C ILE A 32 -12.71 39.36 -31.44
N ASP A 33 -11.87 40.04 -30.66
CA ASP A 33 -11.34 41.36 -31.02
C ASP A 33 -10.21 41.28 -32.05
N ASN A 34 -9.65 40.09 -32.31
CA ASN A 34 -8.58 39.82 -33.30
C ASN A 34 -7.45 40.87 -33.30
N ASP A 35 -7.22 41.49 -32.14
CA ASP A 35 -6.28 42.58 -31.98
C ASP A 35 -4.87 41.98 -31.87
N ALA A 36 -3.95 42.45 -32.71
CA ALA A 36 -2.67 41.79 -32.94
C ALA A 36 -1.86 41.59 -31.65
N ALA A 37 -1.89 42.57 -30.74
CA ALA A 37 -1.20 42.50 -29.45
C ALA A 37 -1.81 41.46 -28.48
N SER A 38 -3.15 41.36 -28.45
CA SER A 38 -3.84 40.38 -27.61
C SER A 38 -3.61 38.95 -28.10
N MET A 39 -3.56 38.78 -29.42
CA MET A 39 -3.38 37.48 -30.04
C MET A 39 -1.93 36.99 -29.95
N GLU A 40 -0.95 37.89 -30.12
CA GLU A 40 0.46 37.61 -29.87
C GLU A 40 0.70 37.17 -28.41
N SER A 41 0.10 37.87 -27.44
CA SER A 41 0.21 37.46 -26.03
C SER A 41 -0.43 36.09 -25.73
N LEU A 42 -1.50 35.73 -26.44
CA LEU A 42 -2.14 34.42 -26.34
C LEU A 42 -1.27 33.32 -26.95
N TYR A 43 -0.66 33.59 -28.09
CA TYR A 43 0.26 32.67 -28.75
C TYR A 43 1.53 32.44 -27.91
N ASP A 44 2.13 33.49 -27.34
CA ASP A 44 3.25 33.38 -26.40
C ASP A 44 2.86 32.53 -25.18
N LEU A 45 1.68 32.77 -24.61
CA LEU A 45 1.16 31.98 -23.49
C LEU A 45 1.02 30.50 -23.85
N TRP A 46 0.43 30.21 -25.01
CA TRP A 46 0.16 28.86 -25.49
C TRP A 46 1.43 28.10 -25.86
N GLU A 47 2.37 28.75 -26.54
CA GLU A 47 3.55 28.10 -27.13
C GLU A 47 4.74 28.05 -26.17
N PHE A 48 4.94 29.08 -25.34
CA PHE A 48 6.10 29.18 -24.44
C PHE A 48 5.75 28.87 -22.98
N TYR A 49 4.72 29.51 -22.43
CA TYR A 49 4.42 29.42 -21.00
C TYR A 49 3.68 28.12 -20.61
N LEU A 50 2.73 27.67 -21.42
CA LEU A 50 1.92 26.48 -21.13
C LEU A 50 2.75 25.18 -21.05
N PRO A 51 3.69 24.91 -21.98
CA PRO A 51 4.58 23.75 -21.87
C PRO A 51 5.54 23.85 -20.67
N TYR A 52 6.04 25.05 -20.35
CA TYR A 52 6.92 25.26 -19.19
C TYR A 52 6.17 25.03 -17.87
N LEU A 53 4.96 25.56 -17.76
CA LEU A 53 4.09 25.37 -16.60
C LEU A 53 3.72 23.90 -16.43
N TYR A 54 3.33 23.22 -17.52
CA TYR A 54 3.03 21.80 -17.52
C TYR A 54 4.25 20.95 -17.14
N SER A 55 5.44 21.30 -17.63
CA SER A 55 6.72 20.68 -17.26
C SER A 55 7.01 20.85 -15.76
N CYS A 56 6.79 22.04 -15.20
CA CYS A 56 6.98 22.31 -13.77
C CYS A 56 5.98 21.50 -12.90
N ILE A 57 4.70 21.49 -13.28
CA ILE A 57 3.66 20.73 -12.59
C ILE A 57 3.96 19.23 -12.66
N SER A 58 4.36 18.73 -13.83
CA SER A 58 4.74 17.33 -14.03
C SER A 58 5.98 16.95 -13.20
N LEU A 59 7.00 17.81 -13.14
CA LEU A 59 8.19 17.59 -12.32
C LEU A 59 7.86 17.56 -10.83
N MET A 60 7.04 18.52 -10.35
CA MET A 60 6.61 18.57 -8.96
C MET A 60 5.77 17.34 -8.59
N GLY A 61 4.82 16.96 -9.46
CA GLY A 61 4.03 15.75 -9.32
C GLY A 61 4.89 14.48 -9.33
N GLY A 62 5.89 14.42 -10.21
CA GLY A 62 6.85 13.32 -10.31
C GLY A 62 7.72 13.19 -9.05
N LEU A 63 8.23 14.29 -8.50
CA LEU A 63 8.98 14.29 -7.23
C LEU A 63 8.10 13.88 -6.05
N LEU A 64 6.85 14.36 -6.01
CA LEU A 64 5.89 13.96 -5.00
C LEU A 64 5.60 12.45 -5.08
N LEU A 65 5.33 11.92 -6.28
CA LEU A 65 5.14 10.49 -6.50
C LEU A 65 6.35 9.69 -6.00
N LEU A 66 7.57 10.09 -6.39
CA LEU A 66 8.79 9.41 -6.02
C LEU A 66 9.03 9.38 -4.50
N MET A 67 8.59 10.38 -3.75
CA MET A 67 8.63 10.36 -2.28
C MET A 67 7.49 9.54 -1.68
N CYS A 68 6.31 9.61 -2.29
CA CYS A 68 5.11 8.89 -1.85
C CYS A 68 5.22 7.38 -2.06
N THR A 69 5.71 6.90 -3.21
CA THR A 69 5.77 5.47 -3.54
C THR A 69 6.52 4.64 -2.48
N PRO A 70 7.78 4.92 -2.09
CA PRO A 70 8.48 4.11 -1.10
C PRO A 70 7.82 4.15 0.28
N VAL A 71 7.25 5.29 0.66
CA VAL A 71 6.46 5.42 1.91
C VAL A 71 5.19 4.57 1.84
N GLY A 72 4.48 4.60 0.71
CA GLY A 72 3.30 3.81 0.43
C GLY A 72 3.57 2.32 0.48
N LEU A 73 4.64 1.87 -0.15
CA LEU A 73 5.12 0.48 -0.10
C LEU A 73 5.34 0.03 1.35
N SER A 74 6.10 0.83 2.13
CA SER A 74 6.35 0.56 3.55
C SER A 74 5.05 0.41 4.35
N ARG A 75 4.06 1.28 4.08
CA ARG A 75 2.75 1.25 4.71
C ARG A 75 1.92 0.06 4.26
N MET A 76 1.93 -0.31 2.99
CA MET A 76 1.26 -1.51 2.49
C MET A 76 1.79 -2.77 3.15
N PHE A 77 3.11 -2.92 3.30
CA PHE A 77 3.70 -4.04 4.05
C PHE A 77 3.24 -4.06 5.51
N THR A 78 3.16 -2.89 6.15
CA THR A 78 2.73 -2.77 7.56
C THR A 78 1.25 -3.09 7.73
N VAL A 79 0.39 -2.51 6.89
CA VAL A 79 -1.06 -2.71 6.92
C VAL A 79 -1.42 -4.14 6.57
N MET A 80 -0.81 -4.74 5.55
CA MET A 80 -1.02 -6.16 5.25
C MET A 80 -0.52 -7.07 6.37
N GLY A 81 0.59 -6.71 7.03
CA GLY A 81 1.02 -7.37 8.25
C GLY A 81 -0.06 -7.35 9.34
N GLN A 82 -0.70 -6.21 9.59
CA GLN A 82 -1.72 -6.06 10.64
C GLN A 82 -3.09 -6.63 10.27
N LEU A 83 -3.56 -6.43 9.02
CA LEU A 83 -4.87 -6.89 8.56
C LEU A 83 -4.96 -8.41 8.46
N LEU A 84 -3.83 -9.09 8.22
CA LEU A 84 -3.74 -10.54 8.13
C LEU A 84 -3.20 -11.21 9.40
N VAL A 85 -2.88 -10.46 10.47
CA VAL A 85 -2.72 -11.04 11.82
C VAL A 85 -4.11 -11.48 12.29
N LYS A 86 -4.49 -12.68 11.84
CA LYS A 86 -5.55 -13.48 12.43
C LYS A 86 -5.04 -14.87 12.85
N PRO A 87 -3.87 -15.00 13.54
CA PRO A 87 -3.51 -16.28 14.16
C PRO A 87 -4.49 -16.64 15.29
N THR A 88 -5.09 -15.65 15.96
CA THR A 88 -6.00 -15.88 17.10
C THR A 88 -7.29 -16.62 16.72
N ILE A 89 -7.83 -16.41 15.51
CA ILE A 89 -9.02 -17.15 15.07
C ILE A 89 -8.67 -18.58 14.67
N LEU A 90 -7.45 -18.83 14.18
CA LEU A 90 -7.03 -20.18 13.83
C LEU A 90 -6.73 -20.99 15.11
N GLU A 91 -6.10 -20.35 16.10
CA GLU A 91 -5.79 -20.91 17.41
C GLU A 91 -7.07 -21.27 18.20
N ASP A 92 -8.06 -20.37 18.24
CA ASP A 92 -9.36 -20.64 18.89
C ASP A 92 -10.15 -21.77 18.19
N LEU A 93 -10.02 -21.91 16.87
CA LEU A 93 -10.64 -23.01 16.13
C LEU A 93 -9.95 -24.36 16.42
N ASP A 94 -8.63 -24.35 16.63
CA ASP A 94 -7.84 -25.53 16.99
C ASP A 94 -8.13 -25.98 18.42
N GLU A 95 -8.24 -25.04 19.36
CA GLU A 95 -8.69 -25.34 20.72
C GLU A 95 -10.11 -25.93 20.72
N GLN A 96 -11.05 -25.35 19.96
CA GLN A 96 -12.40 -25.90 19.86
C GLN A 96 -12.44 -27.32 19.28
N ILE A 97 -11.66 -27.60 18.22
CA ILE A 97 -11.58 -28.95 17.64
C ILE A 97 -10.94 -29.93 18.64
N TYR A 98 -9.90 -29.50 19.35
CA TYR A 98 -9.24 -30.29 20.39
C TYR A 98 -10.19 -30.63 21.55
N CYS A 99 -10.95 -29.65 22.05
CA CYS A 99 -11.95 -29.88 23.10
C CYS A 99 -13.05 -30.85 22.66
N ILE A 100 -13.54 -30.72 21.42
CA ILE A 100 -14.57 -31.63 20.87
C ILE A 100 -14.01 -33.05 20.70
N GLN A 101 -12.75 -33.19 20.28
CA GLN A 101 -12.10 -34.50 20.15
C GLN A 101 -11.92 -35.17 21.52
N LEU A 102 -11.52 -34.42 22.55
CA LEU A 102 -11.44 -34.94 23.91
C LEU A 102 -12.82 -35.40 24.43
N GLN A 103 -13.88 -34.66 24.10
CA GLN A 103 -15.25 -35.01 24.44
C GLN A 103 -15.73 -36.28 23.71
N GLU A 104 -15.35 -36.46 22.43
CA GLU A 104 -15.61 -37.70 21.68
C GLU A 104 -14.92 -38.90 22.34
N GLU A 105 -13.63 -38.80 22.66
CA GLU A 105 -12.88 -39.88 23.31
C GLU A 105 -13.42 -40.22 24.71
N ALA A 106 -13.86 -39.22 25.48
CA ALA A 106 -14.46 -39.43 26.79
C ALA A 106 -15.81 -40.16 26.70
N MET A 107 -16.63 -39.83 25.69
CA MET A 107 -17.91 -40.49 25.41
C MET A 107 -17.71 -41.93 24.91
N GLU A 108 -16.72 -42.16 24.07
CA GLU A 108 -16.38 -43.49 23.56
C GLU A 108 -15.87 -44.43 24.66
N ARG A 109 -15.04 -43.92 25.59
CA ARG A 109 -14.63 -44.67 26.79
C ARG A 109 -15.81 -45.01 27.70
N ARG A 110 -16.73 -44.08 27.91
CA ARG A 110 -17.97 -44.31 28.68
C ARG A 110 -18.85 -45.38 28.03
N LEU A 111 -19.01 -45.34 26.72
CA LEU A 111 -19.79 -46.31 25.96
C LEU A 111 -19.20 -47.73 26.05
N ASN A 112 -17.88 -47.85 25.89
CA ASN A 112 -17.17 -49.14 26.02
C ASN A 112 -17.26 -49.71 27.43
N GLY A 113 -17.16 -48.87 28.46
CA GLY A 113 -17.36 -49.30 29.86
C GLY A 113 -18.79 -49.77 30.15
N MET A 114 -19.79 -49.15 29.50
CA MET A 114 -21.21 -49.50 29.65
C MET A 114 -21.56 -50.79 28.91
N MET A 115 -20.92 -51.07 27.77
CA MET A 115 -21.14 -52.28 26.97
C MET A 115 -20.60 -53.54 27.66
N SER A 116 -19.61 -53.39 28.55
CA SER A 116 -19.06 -54.47 29.37
C SER A 116 -19.94 -54.84 30.59
N ASN A 117 -20.92 -54.00 30.96
CA ASN A 117 -21.83 -54.25 32.08
C ASN A 117 -23.21 -54.68 31.53
N SER A 118 -23.49 -55.98 31.53
CA SER A 118 -24.63 -56.63 30.85
C SER A 118 -26.04 -56.30 31.39
N TYR A 119 -26.19 -55.28 32.25
CA TYR A 119 -27.45 -54.95 32.94
C TYR A 119 -28.07 -53.61 32.52
N PHE A 120 -27.55 -52.94 31.48
CA PHE A 120 -28.05 -51.60 31.10
C PHE A 120 -29.07 -51.60 29.95
N HIS A 121 -30.16 -50.88 30.18
CA HIS A 121 -31.35 -50.74 29.35
C HIS A 121 -31.05 -50.20 27.93
N GLY A 122 -31.49 -50.92 26.88
CA GLY A 122 -31.19 -50.63 25.47
C GLY A 122 -31.54 -49.21 24.98
N ASN A 123 -32.51 -48.53 25.61
CA ASN A 123 -32.83 -47.13 25.27
C ASN A 123 -31.72 -46.14 25.69
N SER A 124 -31.00 -46.37 26.78
CA SER A 124 -29.88 -45.50 27.19
C SER A 124 -28.65 -45.69 26.30
N GLN A 125 -28.39 -46.92 25.86
CA GLN A 125 -27.35 -47.22 24.86
C GLN A 125 -27.63 -46.47 23.55
N LEU A 126 -28.86 -46.55 23.03
CA LEU A 126 -29.25 -45.86 21.79
C LEU A 126 -29.09 -44.32 21.90
N HIS A 127 -29.43 -43.73 23.05
CA HIS A 127 -29.28 -42.30 23.28
C HIS A 127 -27.81 -41.84 23.23
N LEU A 128 -26.91 -42.59 23.89
CA LEU A 128 -25.46 -42.33 23.87
C LEU A 128 -24.85 -42.47 22.47
N TYR A 129 -25.27 -43.49 21.70
CA TYR A 129 -24.84 -43.64 20.30
C TYR A 129 -25.26 -42.46 19.44
N LYS A 130 -26.49 -41.96 19.63
CA LYS A 130 -27.01 -40.80 18.89
C LYS A 130 -26.28 -39.51 19.25
N GLU A 131 -25.90 -39.36 20.51
CA GLU A 131 -25.14 -38.21 21.01
C GLU A 131 -23.68 -38.23 20.53
N LEU A 132 -23.04 -39.40 20.47
CA LEU A 132 -21.70 -39.59 19.90
C LEU A 132 -21.69 -39.26 18.39
N ASP A 133 -22.69 -39.71 17.63
CA ASP A 133 -22.81 -39.39 16.20
C ASP A 133 -23.03 -37.89 15.94
N ASN A 134 -23.75 -37.21 16.85
CA ASN A 134 -23.92 -35.76 16.78
C ASN A 134 -22.59 -35.01 17.01
N ILE A 135 -21.81 -35.41 18.04
CA ILE A 135 -20.48 -34.85 18.33
C ILE A 135 -19.53 -35.08 17.15
N ARG A 136 -19.51 -36.31 16.60
CA ARG A 136 -18.70 -36.67 15.43
C ARG A 136 -19.09 -35.85 14.19
N ASN A 137 -20.38 -35.63 13.96
CA ASN A 137 -20.87 -34.77 12.89
C ASN A 137 -20.51 -33.29 13.09
N GLN A 138 -20.53 -32.79 14.33
CA GLN A 138 -20.06 -31.44 14.64
C GLN A 138 -18.56 -31.29 14.37
N ARG A 139 -17.74 -32.25 14.83
CA ARG A 139 -16.29 -32.33 14.58
C ARG A 139 -15.97 -32.33 13.07
N ASN A 140 -16.64 -33.18 12.30
CA ASN A 140 -16.47 -33.26 10.84
C ASN A 140 -16.90 -31.98 10.11
N LYS A 141 -17.96 -31.31 10.57
CA LYS A 141 -18.39 -30.01 10.01
C LYS A 141 -17.37 -28.90 10.33
N LEU A 142 -16.82 -28.87 11.54
CA LEU A 142 -15.80 -27.90 11.93
C LEU A 142 -14.48 -28.13 11.19
N GLU A 143 -14.04 -29.37 11.02
CA GLU A 143 -12.83 -29.69 10.24
C GLU A 143 -12.95 -29.30 8.76
N ARG A 144 -14.11 -29.51 8.14
CA ARG A 144 -14.33 -29.07 6.75
C ARG A 144 -14.26 -27.56 6.62
N ARG A 145 -14.85 -26.81 7.57
CA ARG A 145 -14.74 -25.35 7.62
C ARG A 145 -13.30 -24.89 7.91
N LYS A 146 -12.56 -25.60 8.75
CA LYS A 146 -11.13 -25.36 9.01
C LYS A 146 -10.30 -25.56 7.75
N LYS A 147 -10.46 -26.67 7.01
CA LYS A 147 -9.66 -26.95 5.81
C LYS A 147 -9.90 -25.92 4.68
N ALA A 148 -11.16 -25.52 4.48
CA ALA A 148 -11.50 -24.46 3.53
C ALA A 148 -10.95 -23.09 3.97
N SER A 149 -11.02 -22.76 5.27
CA SER A 149 -10.54 -21.48 5.80
C SER A 149 -9.03 -21.42 6.02
N ALA A 150 -8.34 -22.54 6.23
CA ALA A 150 -6.91 -22.59 6.51
C ALA A 150 -6.09 -22.39 5.23
N TRP A 151 -6.54 -22.90 4.09
CA TRP A 151 -5.85 -22.71 2.82
C TRP A 151 -5.89 -21.24 2.36
N GLU A 152 -7.05 -20.59 2.52
CA GLU A 152 -7.26 -19.18 2.17
C GLU A 152 -6.58 -18.20 3.13
N LYS A 153 -6.26 -18.61 4.36
CA LYS A 153 -5.64 -17.72 5.37
C LYS A 153 -4.14 -17.98 5.58
N ASN A 154 -3.70 -19.24 5.53
CA ASN A 154 -2.30 -19.62 5.75
C ASN A 154 -1.44 -19.46 4.49
N LEU A 155 -2.02 -19.59 3.29
CA LEU A 155 -1.30 -19.41 2.02
C LEU A 155 -1.39 -17.97 1.50
N LEU A 156 -2.51 -17.28 1.75
CA LEU A 156 -2.72 -15.92 1.25
C LEU A 156 -1.77 -14.92 1.90
N TYR A 157 -1.42 -15.08 3.18
CA TYR A 157 -0.42 -14.23 3.85
C TYR A 157 0.96 -14.25 3.16
N PRO A 158 1.63 -15.42 3.06
CA PRO A 158 2.93 -15.47 2.39
C PRO A 158 2.82 -15.14 0.91
N ILE A 159 1.71 -15.47 0.22
CA ILE A 159 1.53 -15.12 -1.20
C ILE A 159 1.39 -13.61 -1.39
N VAL A 160 0.52 -12.91 -0.66
CA VAL A 160 0.33 -11.46 -0.82
C VAL A 160 1.61 -10.71 -0.46
N MET A 161 2.28 -11.12 0.61
CA MET A 161 3.56 -10.53 1.00
C MET A 161 4.67 -10.81 -0.03
N LEU A 162 4.70 -12.00 -0.61
CA LEU A 162 5.63 -12.36 -1.68
C LEU A 162 5.34 -11.61 -2.98
N ILE A 163 4.07 -11.38 -3.33
CA ILE A 163 3.69 -10.56 -4.50
C ILE A 163 4.11 -9.11 -4.28
N LEU A 164 3.84 -8.53 -3.11
CA LEU A 164 4.26 -7.17 -2.75
C LEU A 164 5.79 -7.03 -2.79
N LEU A 165 6.50 -8.01 -2.24
CA LEU A 165 7.96 -8.09 -2.28
C LEU A 165 8.47 -8.18 -3.72
N ALA A 166 7.97 -9.14 -4.49
CA ALA A 166 8.39 -9.38 -5.85
C ALA A 166 8.12 -8.13 -6.71
N GLY A 167 6.96 -7.50 -6.60
CA GLY A 167 6.65 -6.25 -7.31
C GLY A 167 7.60 -5.11 -6.94
N THR A 168 7.93 -4.95 -5.65
CA THR A 168 8.91 -3.94 -5.22
C THR A 168 10.32 -4.28 -5.73
N ALA A 169 10.75 -5.53 -5.63
CA ALA A 169 12.08 -5.96 -6.09
C ALA A 169 12.22 -5.83 -7.61
N ILE A 170 11.20 -6.22 -8.38
CA ILE A 170 11.15 -6.08 -9.83
C ILE A 170 11.19 -4.59 -10.22
N SER A 171 10.42 -3.72 -9.56
CA SER A 171 10.48 -2.28 -9.86
C SER A 171 11.86 -1.67 -9.58
N VAL A 172 12.51 -2.01 -8.46
CA VAL A 172 13.88 -1.57 -8.17
C VAL A 172 14.88 -2.11 -9.19
N LEU A 173 14.75 -3.39 -9.58
CA LEU A 173 15.63 -4.02 -10.55
C LEU A 173 15.51 -3.36 -11.93
N LEU A 174 14.29 -3.10 -12.40
CA LEU A 174 14.03 -2.39 -13.66
C LEU A 174 14.64 -0.99 -13.65
N VAL A 175 14.47 -0.24 -12.56
CA VAL A 175 15.04 1.10 -12.42
C VAL A 175 16.57 1.04 -12.36
N ALA A 176 17.15 0.07 -11.66
CA ALA A 176 18.60 -0.11 -11.60
C ALA A 176 19.18 -0.42 -12.98
N LEU A 177 18.55 -1.30 -13.75
CA LEU A 177 18.93 -1.58 -15.13
C LEU A 177 18.77 -0.34 -16.03
N ASN A 178 17.72 0.45 -15.83
CA ASN A 178 17.52 1.72 -16.54
C ASN A 178 18.61 2.75 -16.21
N ILE A 179 19.04 2.85 -14.95
CA ILE A 179 20.18 3.69 -14.54
C ILE A 179 21.46 3.22 -15.24
N VAL A 180 21.76 1.91 -15.23
CA VAL A 180 22.94 1.39 -15.92
C VAL A 180 22.88 1.66 -17.42
N TYR A 181 21.72 1.50 -18.05
CA TYR A 181 21.52 1.80 -19.47
C TYR A 181 21.76 3.29 -19.78
N LEU A 182 21.21 4.19 -18.96
CA LEU A 182 21.45 5.64 -19.06
C LEU A 182 22.93 6.00 -18.86
N LEU A 183 23.66 5.33 -17.97
CA LEU A 183 25.11 5.59 -17.79
C LEU A 183 25.97 5.09 -18.95
N VAL A 184 25.54 4.03 -19.65
CA VAL A 184 26.31 3.40 -20.73
C VAL A 184 26.02 4.04 -22.09
N ASP A 185 24.80 4.55 -22.29
CA ASP A 185 24.34 5.16 -23.53
C ASP A 185 24.01 6.64 -23.31
N GLU A 186 25.00 7.53 -23.49
CA GLU A 186 24.87 8.99 -23.30
C GLU A 186 23.78 9.63 -24.21
N THR A 187 23.24 8.89 -25.18
CA THR A 187 22.21 9.37 -26.11
C THR A 187 20.81 8.79 -25.90
N ALA A 188 20.62 7.85 -24.96
CA ALA A 188 19.32 7.23 -24.70
C ALA A 188 18.41 8.05 -23.78
N LEU A 189 18.32 9.37 -24.02
CA LEU A 189 17.34 10.19 -23.32
C LEU A 189 15.92 9.69 -23.64
N PRO A 190 14.94 9.84 -22.72
CA PRO A 190 13.54 9.49 -22.99
C PRO A 190 12.89 10.33 -24.11
N LYS A 191 13.64 11.26 -24.72
CA LYS A 191 13.28 12.00 -25.92
C LYS A 191 13.21 11.02 -27.08
N GLY A 192 11.99 10.75 -27.54
CA GLY A 192 11.72 9.74 -28.56
C GLY A 192 12.69 9.83 -29.73
N SER A 193 13.66 8.93 -29.75
CA SER A 193 14.42 8.58 -30.93
C SER A 193 13.96 7.19 -31.36
N THR A 194 13.22 7.20 -32.47
CA THR A 194 13.13 6.14 -33.46
C THR A 194 14.43 5.33 -33.51
N GLU A 195 14.30 4.01 -33.37
CA GLU A 195 15.31 2.98 -33.63
C GLU A 195 16.56 2.92 -32.71
N GLY A 196 16.49 1.97 -31.78
CA GLY A 196 17.62 1.40 -31.04
C GLY A 196 17.38 -0.10 -30.86
N ASN A 197 17.39 -0.82 -31.98
CA ASN A 197 17.40 -2.28 -32.08
C ASN A 197 18.69 -2.82 -31.43
N ILE A 198 18.62 -3.85 -30.58
CA ILE A 198 19.56 -5.00 -30.54
C ILE A 198 19.06 -6.02 -29.49
N GLY A 199 18.70 -7.21 -30.00
CA GLY A 199 18.83 -8.48 -29.27
C GLY A 199 17.66 -8.94 -28.40
N ASN A 200 16.59 -9.47 -29.01
CA ASN A 200 16.13 -10.86 -28.79
C ASN A 200 14.85 -11.16 -29.58
N ALA A 201 15.02 -11.65 -30.80
CA ALA A 201 13.99 -12.25 -31.65
C ALA A 201 13.49 -13.61 -31.10
N SER A 202 13.07 -13.65 -29.83
CA SER A 202 12.41 -14.82 -29.22
C SER A 202 11.21 -14.47 -28.32
N LEU A 203 10.82 -13.19 -28.22
CA LEU A 203 9.77 -12.71 -27.31
C LEU A 203 8.36 -12.57 -27.94
N SER A 204 8.05 -13.28 -29.03
CA SER A 204 6.69 -13.23 -29.63
C SER A 204 5.58 -13.66 -28.65
N LYS A 205 5.87 -14.53 -27.67
CA LYS A 205 4.94 -14.86 -26.56
C LYS A 205 5.00 -13.91 -25.36
N PHE A 206 6.03 -13.09 -25.29
CA PHE A 206 6.39 -12.34 -24.09
C PHE A 206 6.12 -10.84 -24.25
N GLY A 207 5.85 -10.34 -25.47
CA GLY A 207 5.40 -8.95 -25.67
C GLY A 207 4.07 -8.65 -24.95
N VAL A 208 3.08 -9.55 -25.05
CA VAL A 208 1.82 -9.41 -24.30
C VAL A 208 2.04 -9.60 -22.81
N ALA A 209 2.86 -10.58 -22.41
CA ALA A 209 3.17 -10.81 -20.99
C ALA A 209 3.91 -9.63 -20.36
N GLN A 210 4.81 -8.98 -21.11
CA GLN A 210 5.52 -7.78 -20.71
C GLN A 210 4.56 -6.60 -20.60
N ALA A 211 3.69 -6.37 -21.59
CA ALA A 211 2.65 -5.34 -21.52
C ALA A 211 1.73 -5.52 -20.30
N VAL A 212 1.31 -6.76 -20.02
CA VAL A 212 0.51 -7.09 -18.84
C VAL A 212 1.30 -6.81 -17.55
N THR A 213 2.58 -7.17 -17.50
CA THR A 213 3.45 -6.88 -16.34
C THR A 213 3.64 -5.38 -16.12
N GLU A 214 3.83 -4.62 -17.20
CA GLU A 214 3.92 -3.15 -17.20
C GLU A 214 2.64 -2.51 -16.65
N ILE A 215 1.46 -2.95 -17.10
CA ILE A 215 0.16 -2.47 -16.59
C ILE A 215 0.00 -2.79 -15.10
N ILE A 216 0.35 -4.01 -14.69
CA ILE A 216 0.30 -4.42 -13.27
C ILE A 216 1.24 -3.54 -12.43
N LEU A 217 2.45 -3.24 -12.91
CA LEU A 217 3.40 -2.37 -12.22
C LEU A 217 2.92 -0.92 -12.15
N ILE A 218 2.32 -0.38 -13.21
CA ILE A 218 1.73 0.97 -13.19
C ILE A 218 0.62 1.04 -12.15
N PHE A 219 -0.30 0.07 -12.15
CA PHE A 219 -1.37 0.02 -11.15
C PHE A 219 -0.81 -0.12 -9.73
N TYR A 220 0.21 -0.97 -9.56
CA TYR A 220 0.89 -1.14 -8.28
C TYR A 220 1.52 0.17 -7.77
N LEU A 221 2.27 0.87 -8.63
CA LEU A 221 2.88 2.16 -8.30
C LEU A 221 1.83 3.24 -8.06
N MET A 222 0.71 3.22 -8.78
CA MET A 222 -0.42 4.12 -8.55
C MET A 222 -1.00 3.94 -7.16
N VAL A 223 -1.42 2.72 -6.80
CA VAL A 223 -2.02 2.45 -5.49
C VAL A 223 -1.00 2.73 -4.38
N SER A 224 0.27 2.34 -4.58
CA SER A 224 1.33 2.64 -3.63
C SER A 224 1.52 4.14 -3.41
N SER A 225 1.57 4.92 -4.49
CA SER A 225 1.74 6.37 -4.39
C SER A 225 0.55 7.07 -3.74
N VAL A 226 -0.68 6.60 -3.99
CA VAL A 226 -1.89 7.12 -3.32
C VAL A 226 -1.86 6.80 -1.82
N VAL A 227 -1.54 5.55 -1.45
CA VAL A 227 -1.39 5.16 -0.03
C VAL A 227 -0.26 5.93 0.64
N GLY A 228 0.83 6.17 -0.09
CA GLY A 228 1.97 6.98 0.35
C GLY A 228 1.57 8.44 0.59
N PHE A 229 0.85 9.04 -0.36
CA PHE A 229 0.38 10.41 -0.28
C PHE A 229 -0.44 10.67 0.99
N TYR A 230 -1.43 9.82 1.27
CA TYR A 230 -2.23 9.93 2.50
C TYR A 230 -1.45 9.57 3.78
N SER A 231 -0.32 8.86 3.66
CA SER A 231 0.54 8.55 4.80
C SER A 231 1.52 9.68 5.17
N LEU A 232 1.76 10.65 4.29
CA LEU A 232 2.70 11.74 4.56
C LEU A 232 2.11 12.72 5.59
N ARG A 233 2.87 13.10 6.61
CA ARG A 233 2.43 14.03 7.67
C ARG A 233 1.86 15.35 7.15
N ILE A 234 2.39 15.84 6.02
CA ILE A 234 1.98 17.09 5.39
C ILE A 234 0.59 16.98 4.76
N PHE A 235 0.20 15.78 4.31
CA PHE A 235 -1.05 15.51 3.60
C PHE A 235 -2.03 14.66 4.42
N GLN A 236 -1.70 14.32 5.67
CA GLN A 236 -2.60 13.63 6.59
C GLN A 236 -3.88 14.42 6.84
N GLU A 237 -3.79 15.75 6.89
CA GLU A 237 -4.93 16.65 7.06
C GLU A 237 -5.91 16.64 5.86
N LEU A 238 -5.42 16.19 4.70
CA LEU A 238 -6.25 15.99 3.51
C LEU A 238 -6.94 14.62 3.49
N THR A 239 -6.72 13.75 4.47
CA THR A 239 -7.35 12.42 4.47
C THR A 239 -8.86 12.57 4.67
N PRO A 240 -9.70 12.13 3.71
CA PRO A 240 -11.14 12.28 3.82
C PRO A 240 -11.66 11.45 5.00
N ARG A 241 -12.34 12.10 5.94
CA ARG A 241 -12.99 11.44 7.08
C ARG A 241 -14.48 11.34 6.83
N LYS A 242 -15.05 10.16 7.07
CA LYS A 242 -16.50 9.93 6.97
C LYS A 242 -17.23 10.96 7.86
N ASP A 243 -18.17 11.68 7.27
CA ASP A 243 -19.08 12.67 7.90
C ASP A 243 -18.45 13.99 8.41
N ASP A 244 -17.15 14.24 8.20
CA ASP A 244 -16.47 15.48 8.63
C ASP A 244 -15.42 15.95 7.61
N THR A 245 -15.86 16.17 6.36
CA THR A 245 -15.00 16.69 5.28
C THR A 245 -15.43 18.08 4.87
N THR A 246 -14.50 19.04 4.89
CA THR A 246 -14.72 20.36 4.29
C THR A 246 -14.63 20.26 2.77
N MET A 247 -15.34 21.11 2.01
CA MET A 247 -15.26 21.09 0.54
C MET A 247 -13.85 21.43 0.08
N THR A 248 -13.11 22.26 0.84
CA THR A 248 -11.69 22.54 0.58
C THR A 248 -10.81 21.28 0.62
N THR A 249 -11.05 20.37 1.57
CA THR A 249 -10.36 19.07 1.65
C THR A 249 -10.66 18.20 0.45
N ILE A 250 -11.92 18.16 0.01
CA ILE A 250 -12.34 17.38 -1.17
C ILE A 250 -11.65 17.91 -2.43
N ILE A 251 -11.61 19.23 -2.61
CA ILE A 251 -10.92 19.86 -3.75
C ILE A 251 -9.43 19.55 -3.71
N GLY A 252 -8.80 19.68 -2.53
CA GLY A 252 -7.39 19.34 -2.33
C GLY A 252 -7.09 17.88 -2.69
N CYS A 253 -7.95 16.95 -2.29
CA CYS A 253 -7.85 15.54 -2.68
C CYS A 253 -7.97 15.34 -4.19
N CYS A 254 -8.99 15.94 -4.81
CA CYS A 254 -9.19 15.84 -6.25
C CYS A 254 -7.99 16.39 -7.02
N VAL A 255 -7.51 17.58 -6.67
CA VAL A 255 -6.32 18.19 -7.29
C VAL A 255 -5.09 17.32 -7.09
N SER A 256 -4.89 16.79 -5.88
CA SER A 256 -3.74 15.93 -5.59
C SER A 256 -3.78 14.63 -6.39
N ILE A 257 -4.92 13.93 -6.41
CA ILE A 257 -5.10 12.70 -7.19
C ILE A 257 -4.92 12.99 -8.69
N LEU A 258 -5.43 14.12 -9.20
CA LEU A 258 -5.26 14.52 -10.60
C LEU A 258 -3.78 14.76 -10.94
N VAL A 259 -3.03 15.46 -10.08
CA VAL A 259 -1.58 15.68 -10.25
C VAL A 259 -0.82 14.35 -10.18
N LEU A 260 -1.12 13.49 -9.20
CA LEU A 260 -0.50 12.16 -9.12
C LEU A 260 -0.84 11.32 -10.36
N SER A 261 -2.09 11.31 -10.82
CA SER A 261 -2.53 10.54 -11.97
C SER A 261 -1.88 10.99 -13.28
N SER A 262 -1.65 12.30 -13.45
CA SER A 262 -0.99 12.85 -14.64
C SER A 262 0.52 12.67 -14.62
N ALA A 263 1.15 12.62 -13.45
CA ALA A 263 2.58 12.40 -13.31
C ALA A 263 2.98 10.90 -13.35
N LEU A 264 2.06 9.96 -13.12
CA LEU A 264 2.33 8.52 -13.11
C LEU A 264 2.85 7.97 -14.44
N PRO A 265 2.24 8.29 -15.61
CA PRO A 265 2.77 7.85 -16.91
C PRO A 265 4.18 8.39 -17.18
N VAL A 266 4.42 9.66 -16.79
CA VAL A 266 5.73 10.31 -16.94
C VAL A 266 6.77 9.64 -16.04
N MET A 267 6.44 9.41 -14.77
CA MET A 267 7.28 8.66 -13.83
C MET A 267 7.62 7.27 -14.37
N SER A 268 6.62 6.52 -14.84
CA SER A 268 6.79 5.17 -15.40
C SER A 268 7.75 5.15 -16.60
N ARG A 269 7.66 6.14 -17.49
CA ARG A 269 8.60 6.32 -18.61
C ARG A 269 9.99 6.70 -18.13
N THR A 270 10.11 7.65 -17.20
CA THR A 270 11.43 8.11 -16.69
C THR A 270 12.19 7.01 -15.97
N LEU A 271 11.48 6.17 -15.21
CA LEU A 271 12.02 5.02 -14.50
C LEU A 271 12.41 3.87 -15.44
N GLY A 272 12.03 3.92 -16.72
CA GLY A 272 12.28 2.87 -17.70
C GLY A 272 11.40 1.63 -17.50
N ILE A 273 10.29 1.76 -16.76
CA ILE A 273 9.39 0.65 -16.46
C ILE A 273 8.53 0.30 -17.68
N THR A 274 8.20 1.29 -18.52
CA THR A 274 7.36 1.09 -19.71
C THR A 274 8.04 1.59 -20.98
N ARG A 275 8.09 0.73 -22.01
CA ARG A 275 8.57 1.04 -23.37
C ARG A 275 7.45 1.45 -24.34
N PHE A 276 6.19 1.24 -23.97
CA PHE A 276 5.04 1.59 -24.82
C PHE A 276 4.83 3.10 -24.91
N ASP A 277 5.10 3.67 -26.07
CA ASP A 277 4.88 5.08 -26.40
C ASP A 277 3.42 5.35 -26.82
N LEU A 278 2.46 4.89 -26.00
CA LEU A 278 1.02 4.96 -26.33
C LEU A 278 0.41 6.36 -26.14
N LEU A 279 1.16 7.30 -25.56
CA LEU A 279 0.60 8.57 -25.08
C LEU A 279 1.07 9.83 -25.83
N GLY A 280 1.96 9.71 -26.82
CA GLY A 280 2.29 10.80 -27.74
C GLY A 280 3.02 12.00 -27.09
N ASP A 281 3.87 12.66 -27.88
CA ASP A 281 4.50 13.97 -27.66
C ASP A 281 4.95 14.38 -26.23
N PHE A 282 5.34 13.42 -25.37
CA PHE A 282 6.04 13.72 -24.12
C PHE A 282 7.46 14.29 -24.33
N GLY A 283 7.92 14.36 -25.58
CA GLY A 283 9.13 15.06 -25.98
C GLY A 283 9.09 16.56 -25.72
N ARG A 284 7.92 17.16 -25.46
CA ARG A 284 7.78 18.58 -25.08
C ARG A 284 8.20 18.88 -23.64
N PHE A 285 8.43 17.87 -22.80
CA PHE A 285 8.92 18.11 -21.45
C PHE A 285 10.39 18.49 -21.47
N ASN A 286 10.66 19.78 -21.27
CA ASN A 286 12.01 20.32 -21.31
C ASN A 286 12.94 19.67 -20.27
N TRP A 287 12.40 19.26 -19.11
CA TRP A 287 13.16 18.59 -18.04
C TRP A 287 13.58 17.15 -18.38
N LEU A 288 12.78 16.41 -19.16
CA LEU A 288 13.11 15.08 -19.66
C LEU A 288 14.33 15.11 -20.60
N GLY A 289 14.65 16.31 -21.10
CA GLY A 289 15.80 16.62 -21.91
C GLY A 289 17.12 16.76 -21.19
N ASN A 290 17.13 16.75 -19.85
CA ASN A 290 18.34 16.87 -19.06
C ASN A 290 18.70 15.52 -18.44
N PHE A 291 19.81 14.94 -18.91
CA PHE A 291 20.36 13.69 -18.42
C PHE A 291 20.52 13.66 -16.89
N TYR A 292 21.07 14.73 -16.30
CA TYR A 292 21.33 14.79 -14.86
C TYR A 292 20.03 14.77 -14.04
N ILE A 293 18.96 15.40 -14.53
CA ILE A 293 17.67 15.40 -13.84
C ILE A 293 17.05 14.01 -13.89
N VAL A 294 17.05 13.35 -15.05
CA VAL A 294 16.50 12.00 -15.20
C VAL A 294 17.32 10.98 -14.40
N LEU A 295 18.64 11.07 -14.45
CA LEU A 295 19.54 10.19 -13.70
C LEU A 295 19.37 10.37 -12.19
N SER A 296 19.39 11.61 -11.70
CA SER A 296 19.21 11.89 -10.26
C SER A 296 17.85 11.43 -9.75
N TYR A 297 16.80 11.60 -10.55
CA TYR A 297 15.46 11.11 -10.25
C TYR A 297 15.43 9.58 -10.10
N ASN A 298 15.96 8.85 -11.10
CA ASN A 298 15.98 7.39 -11.08
C ASN A 298 16.85 6.85 -9.93
N LEU A 299 18.02 7.44 -9.73
CA LEU A 299 18.93 7.08 -8.64
C LEU A 299 18.26 7.28 -7.28
N LEU A 300 17.58 8.40 -7.08
CA LEU A 300 16.93 8.70 -5.82
C LEU A 300 15.76 7.73 -5.56
N PHE A 301 14.96 7.40 -6.57
CA PHE A 301 13.92 6.38 -6.45
C PHE A 301 14.50 5.02 -6.05
N ALA A 302 15.56 4.57 -6.75
CA ALA A 302 16.20 3.30 -6.48
C ALA A 302 16.76 3.26 -5.05
N VAL A 303 17.53 4.27 -4.64
CA VAL A 303 18.14 4.34 -3.30
C VAL A 303 17.08 4.35 -2.21
N VAL A 304 16.06 5.19 -2.31
CA VAL A 304 15.02 5.30 -1.27
C VAL A 304 14.20 4.02 -1.18
N THR A 305 13.83 3.42 -2.32
CA THR A 305 13.04 2.17 -2.36
C THR A 305 13.86 0.99 -1.84
N THR A 306 15.13 0.86 -2.23
CA THR A 306 16.03 -0.18 -1.70
C THR A 306 16.26 -0.02 -0.20
N LEU A 307 16.52 1.20 0.29
CA LEU A 307 16.67 1.45 1.72
C LEU A 307 15.40 1.09 2.50
N CYS A 308 14.22 1.41 1.96
CA CYS A 308 12.95 1.03 2.54
C CYS A 308 12.79 -0.51 2.62
N LEU A 309 13.11 -1.20 1.53
CA LEU A 309 13.02 -2.65 1.44
C LEU A 309 14.00 -3.31 2.42
N VAL A 310 15.27 -2.91 2.40
CA VAL A 310 16.29 -3.42 3.33
C VAL A 310 15.84 -3.21 4.77
N ARG A 311 15.40 -2.02 5.16
CA ARG A 311 14.93 -1.77 6.54
C ARG A 311 13.77 -2.68 6.94
N LYS A 312 12.80 -2.90 6.04
CA LYS A 312 11.64 -3.77 6.29
C LYS A 312 12.00 -5.24 6.36
N PHE A 313 12.85 -5.73 5.46
CA PHE A 313 13.34 -7.11 5.49
C PHE A 313 14.21 -7.34 6.72
N THR A 314 15.14 -6.45 7.00
CA THR A 314 15.98 -6.54 8.20
C THR A 314 15.14 -6.51 9.47
N SER A 315 14.08 -5.70 9.56
CA SER A 315 13.19 -5.71 10.74
C SER A 315 12.43 -7.02 10.88
N ALA A 316 11.85 -7.55 9.79
CA ALA A 316 11.12 -8.81 9.82
C ALA A 316 12.04 -10.00 10.19
N VAL A 317 13.22 -10.06 9.57
CA VAL A 317 14.22 -11.09 9.89
C VAL A 317 14.73 -10.95 11.32
N ARG A 318 14.90 -9.72 11.83
CA ARG A 318 15.29 -9.45 13.21
C ARG A 318 14.21 -9.89 14.21
N GLU A 319 12.94 -9.65 13.92
CA GLU A 319 11.83 -10.08 14.78
C GLU A 319 11.74 -11.62 14.83
N GLU A 320 11.84 -12.30 13.69
CA GLU A 320 11.86 -13.76 13.64
C GLU A 320 13.10 -14.36 14.31
N LEU A 321 14.28 -13.73 14.16
CA LEU A 321 15.49 -14.13 14.90
C LEU A 321 15.34 -13.92 16.40
N LEU A 322 14.79 -12.80 16.86
CA LEU A 322 14.55 -12.53 18.28
C LEU A 322 13.56 -13.52 18.89
N LYS A 323 12.53 -13.89 18.13
CA LYS A 323 11.54 -14.90 18.51
C LYS A 323 12.15 -16.31 18.53
N ALA A 324 12.98 -16.66 17.55
CA ALA A 324 13.70 -17.93 17.49
C ALA A 324 14.78 -18.07 18.58
N LEU A 325 15.44 -16.97 18.95
CA LEU A 325 16.37 -16.90 20.10
C LEU A 325 15.66 -16.88 21.46
N GLY A 326 14.33 -16.87 21.50
CA GLY A 326 13.54 -16.92 22.74
C GLY A 326 13.64 -15.66 23.61
N LEU A 327 14.19 -14.56 23.09
CA LEU A 327 14.44 -13.34 23.86
C LEU A 327 13.16 -12.55 24.19
N ASP A 328 12.04 -12.84 23.52
CA ASP A 328 10.72 -12.30 23.86
C ASP A 328 10.25 -12.72 25.26
N LYS A 329 10.69 -13.89 25.76
CA LYS A 329 10.38 -14.35 27.13
C LYS A 329 11.11 -13.52 28.20
N LEU A 330 12.26 -12.92 27.88
CA LEU A 330 13.05 -12.10 28.81
C LEU A 330 12.49 -10.67 28.95
N ASN A 331 11.98 -10.08 27.87
CA ASN A 331 11.33 -8.76 27.94
C ASN A 331 10.01 -8.79 28.75
N LEU A 332 9.24 -9.88 28.64
CA LEU A 332 8.00 -10.03 29.42
C LEU A 332 8.28 -10.27 30.91
N SER A 333 9.38 -10.97 31.24
CA SER A 333 9.78 -11.24 32.63
C SER A 333 10.29 -10.00 33.36
N ASN A 334 10.92 -9.05 32.66
CA ASN A 334 11.35 -7.79 33.27
C ASN A 334 10.16 -6.86 33.57
N SER A 335 9.14 -6.83 32.71
CA SER A 335 7.96 -5.98 32.95
C SER A 335 7.07 -6.46 34.11
N THR A 336 7.06 -7.75 34.44
CA THR A 336 6.27 -8.27 35.58
C THR A 336 6.99 -8.12 36.91
N THR A 337 8.33 -8.03 36.91
CA THR A 337 9.13 -7.94 38.14
C THR A 337 9.14 -6.53 38.74
N ASP A 338 8.97 -5.49 37.93
CA ASP A 338 8.94 -4.09 38.41
C ASP A 338 7.58 -3.65 38.99
N ALA A 339 6.52 -4.45 38.82
CA ALA A 339 5.19 -4.14 39.35
C ALA A 339 4.98 -4.58 40.82
N GLU A 340 5.83 -5.45 41.37
CA GLU A 340 5.67 -6.00 42.74
C GLU A 340 6.58 -5.35 43.80
N SER A 341 7.54 -4.50 43.43
CA SER A 341 8.45 -3.87 44.43
C SER A 341 7.90 -2.57 45.07
N GLY A 342 6.75 -2.06 44.63
CA GLY A 342 6.26 -0.72 45.00
C GLY A 342 5.29 -0.61 46.19
N LYS A 343 4.95 -1.69 46.91
CA LYS A 343 3.88 -1.65 47.93
C LYS A 343 4.21 -2.37 49.24
N HIS A 344 5.26 -1.96 49.95
CA HIS A 344 5.38 -2.23 51.39
C HIS A 344 6.30 -1.21 52.08
N ALA A 345 5.81 0.01 52.34
CA ALA A 345 6.43 0.90 53.35
C ALA A 345 5.57 2.13 53.68
N VAL A 346 4.41 1.97 54.33
CA VAL A 346 3.87 3.03 55.22
C VAL A 346 3.03 2.37 56.31
N ASN A 347 3.60 2.14 57.49
CA ASN A 347 2.82 2.06 58.72
C ASN A 347 3.72 2.37 59.93
N GLY A 348 3.36 3.36 60.74
CA GLY A 348 3.99 3.61 62.04
C GLY A 348 4.23 5.08 62.37
N HIS A 349 3.18 5.86 62.61
CA HIS A 349 3.28 7.10 63.38
C HIS A 349 2.88 6.80 64.84
N GLN A 350 3.85 6.79 65.75
CA GLN A 350 3.60 6.94 67.19
C GLN A 350 4.87 7.43 67.92
N LYS A 351 4.73 8.58 68.58
CA LYS A 351 5.36 9.09 69.83
C LYS A 351 5.66 10.59 69.68
N THR A 352 4.94 11.49 70.35
CA THR A 352 5.17 11.95 71.74
C THR A 352 6.65 12.08 72.11
N GLN A 353 7.17 13.31 72.05
CA GLN A 353 7.67 14.04 73.22
C GLN A 353 7.67 15.54 72.93
#